data_AF-A0A7V9U7S9-F1
#
_entry.id   AF-A0A7V9U7S9-F1
#
_cell.length_a   1.000
_cell.length_b   1.000
_cell.length_c   1.000
_cell.angle_alpha   90.00
_cell.angle_beta   90.00
_cell.angle_gamma   90.00
#
_symmetry.space_group_name_H-M   'P 1'
#
loop_
_entity.id
_entity.type
_entity.pdbx_description
1 polymer ?
#
loop_
_entity_poly.entity_id
_entity_poly.type
_entity_poly.pdbx_seq_one_letter_code
_entity_poly.pdbx_strand_id
1 'polypeptide(L)'
;ADLAAAYRRAHESYLTERSRYGAVPEIVNVSAGGMPDRVKCLHVLVAHALAAGEGVNPLGDEAVAMLPNWWATGPCVASPPVEPVETRLEAGS
;
A
#
# COMPACT_ATOMS: atom_id res chain seq x y z
N ALA A 1 19.66 1.59 -14.51
CA ALA A 1 20.37 0.68 -13.58
C ALA A 1 19.79 0.72 -12.16
N ASP A 2 19.25 1.87 -11.71
CA ASP A 2 18.73 2.04 -10.34
C ASP A 2 17.47 1.23 -10.02
N LEU A 3 16.44 1.27 -10.89
CA LEU A 3 15.16 0.58 -10.63
C LEU A 3 15.31 -0.93 -10.42
N ALA A 4 16.07 -1.62 -11.28
CA ALA A 4 16.27 -3.06 -11.15
C ALA A 4 17.00 -3.43 -9.85
N ALA A 5 17.92 -2.58 -9.39
CA ALA A 5 18.61 -2.77 -8.11
C ALA A 5 17.67 -2.51 -6.93
N ALA A 6 16.88 -1.43 -6.98
CA ALA A 6 15.86 -1.12 -5.97
C ALA A 6 14.81 -2.24 -5.87
N TYR A 7 14.35 -2.77 -7.00
CA TYR A 7 13.36 -3.84 -7.01
C TYR A 7 13.92 -5.18 -6.49
N ARG A 8 15.22 -5.42 -6.66
CA ARG A 8 15.93 -6.55 -6.04
C ARG A 8 16.07 -6.37 -4.52
N ARG A 9 16.37 -5.16 -4.04
CA ARG A 9 16.37 -4.86 -2.61
C ARG A 9 14.97 -5.05 -1.99
N ALA A 10 13.92 -4.65 -2.70
CA ALA A 10 12.53 -4.88 -2.29
C ALA A 10 12.22 -6.38 -2.13
N HIS A 11 12.67 -7.19 -3.08
CA HIS A 11 12.59 -8.66 -3.02
C HIS A 11 13.28 -9.24 -1.78
N GLU A 12 14.53 -8.85 -1.54
CA GLU A 12 15.32 -9.31 -0.40
C GLU A 12 14.71 -8.88 0.94
N SER A 13 14.19 -7.65 1.02
CA SER A 13 13.46 -7.14 2.19
C SER A 13 12.22 -7.98 2.48
N TYR A 14 11.42 -8.29 1.45
CA TYR A 14 10.24 -9.15 1.60
C TYR A 14 10.61 -10.53 2.15
N LEU A 15 11.62 -11.18 1.57
CA LEU A 15 12.07 -12.50 2.01
C LEU A 15 12.59 -12.47 3.45
N THR A 16 13.35 -11.43 3.80
CA THR A 16 13.88 -11.22 5.15
C THR A 16 12.74 -11.12 6.15
N GLU A 17 11.76 -10.25 5.91
CA GLU A 17 10.63 -10.07 6.83
C GLU A 17 9.80 -11.35 6.95
N ARG A 18 9.47 -11.97 5.81
CA ARG A 18 8.71 -13.22 5.79
C ARG A 18 9.41 -14.34 6.58
N SER A 19 10.72 -14.46 6.46
CA SER A 19 11.50 -15.50 7.14
C SER A 19 11.44 -15.42 8.67
N ARG A 20 11.12 -14.24 9.23
CA ARG A 20 10.93 -14.04 10.68
C ARG A 20 9.76 -14.86 11.24
N TYR A 21 8.80 -15.22 10.39
CA TYR A 21 7.60 -15.99 10.76
C TYR A 21 7.76 -17.49 10.47
N GLY A 22 8.92 -17.92 9.96
CA GLY A 22 9.21 -19.31 9.63
C GLY A 22 9.55 -19.53 8.15
N ALA A 23 10.31 -20.60 7.88
CA ALA A 23 10.70 -20.99 6.54
C ALA A 23 9.69 -21.97 5.94
N VAL A 24 9.31 -21.74 4.67
CA VAL A 24 8.51 -22.67 3.87
C VAL A 24 9.31 -22.96 2.60
N PRO A 25 9.93 -24.15 2.46
CA PRO A 25 10.85 -24.47 1.37
C PRO A 25 10.28 -24.24 -0.03
N GLU A 26 9.00 -24.54 -0.23
CA GLU A 26 8.28 -24.46 -1.51
C GLU A 26 8.24 -23.04 -2.08
N ILE A 27 8.42 -22.02 -1.24
CA ILE A 27 8.33 -20.60 -1.60
C ILE A 27 9.55 -19.80 -1.13
N VAL A 28 10.71 -20.44 -0.94
CA VAL A 28 11.91 -19.81 -0.38
C VAL A 28 12.38 -18.57 -1.15
N ASN A 29 12.22 -18.55 -2.48
CA ASN A 29 12.59 -17.42 -3.35
C ASN A 29 11.37 -16.68 -3.91
N VAL A 30 10.18 -16.87 -3.33
CA VAL A 30 8.95 -16.25 -3.80
C VAL A 30 8.63 -15.04 -2.94
N SER A 31 8.43 -13.91 -3.60
CA SER A 31 8.08 -12.64 -2.98
C SER A 31 6.86 -11.99 -3.65
N ALA A 32 6.49 -10.80 -3.17
CA ALA A 32 5.34 -10.06 -3.66
C ALA A 32 5.37 -9.80 -5.18
N GLY A 33 4.26 -10.13 -5.87
CA GLY A 33 3.97 -9.60 -7.20
C GLY A 33 4.91 -10.04 -8.33
N GLY A 34 5.69 -11.12 -8.18
CA GLY A 34 6.63 -11.60 -9.21
C GLY A 34 8.02 -10.96 -9.16
N MET A 35 8.31 -10.19 -8.10
CA MET A 35 9.63 -9.63 -7.80
C MET A 35 10.73 -10.71 -7.79
N PRO A 36 11.96 -10.39 -8.26
CA PRO A 36 12.39 -9.07 -8.78
C PRO A 36 12.31 -8.95 -10.31
N ASP A 37 11.88 -10.00 -11.03
CA ASP A 37 12.08 -10.06 -12.48
C ASP A 37 10.90 -9.51 -13.30
N ARG A 38 9.71 -9.47 -12.71
CA ARG A 38 8.48 -9.01 -13.38
C ARG A 38 7.45 -8.49 -12.41
N VAL A 39 6.48 -7.73 -12.94
CA VAL A 39 5.23 -7.40 -12.23
C VAL A 39 4.14 -8.35 -12.73
N LYS A 40 3.73 -9.30 -11.88
CA LYS A 40 2.56 -10.16 -12.14
C LYS A 40 1.26 -9.39 -11.90
N CYS A 41 1.17 -8.67 -10.79
CA CYS A 41 -0.02 -7.92 -10.40
C CYS A 41 0.36 -6.75 -9.47
N LEU A 42 -0.18 -5.57 -9.76
CA LEU A 42 0.20 -4.32 -9.08
C LEU A 42 -0.31 -4.26 -7.62
N HIS A 43 -1.49 -4.83 -7.35
CA HIS A 43 -2.13 -4.79 -6.02
C HIS A 43 -1.27 -5.37 -4.89
N VAL A 44 -0.41 -6.34 -5.18
CA VAL A 44 0.46 -7.00 -4.20
C VAL A 44 1.72 -6.17 -3.98
N LEU A 45 2.16 -5.39 -4.97
CA LEU A 45 3.25 -4.42 -4.79
C LEU A 45 2.77 -3.23 -3.95
N VAL A 46 1.53 -2.77 -4.16
CA VAL A 46 0.86 -1.80 -3.29
C VAL A 46 0.81 -2.30 -1.85
N ALA A 47 0.33 -3.53 -1.65
CA ALA A 47 0.30 -4.12 -0.30
C ALA A 47 1.69 -4.21 0.34
N HIS A 48 2.71 -4.59 -0.43
CA HIS A 48 4.09 -4.63 0.07
C HIS A 48 4.63 -3.25 0.42
N ALA A 49 4.40 -2.22 -0.40
CA ALA A 49 4.81 -0.84 -0.11
C ALA A 49 4.16 -0.31 1.17
N LEU A 50 2.84 -0.50 1.33
CA LEU A 50 2.11 -0.10 2.53
C LEU A 50 2.63 -0.81 3.80
N ALA A 51 3.02 -2.08 3.69
CA ALA A 51 3.53 -2.86 4.81
C ALA A 51 5.00 -2.55 5.16
N ALA A 52 5.85 -2.36 4.13
CA ALA A 52 7.29 -2.19 4.29
C ALA A 52 7.72 -0.72 4.49
N GLY A 53 6.87 0.22 4.10
CA GLY A 53 7.15 1.65 4.12
C GLY A 53 7.60 2.20 2.77
N GLU A 54 7.45 3.52 2.62
CA GLU A 54 7.81 4.27 1.42
C GLU A 54 9.30 4.12 1.08
N GLY A 55 9.60 3.97 -0.21
CA GLY A 55 10.96 3.85 -0.75
C GLY A 55 11.50 2.41 -0.76
N VAL A 56 10.80 1.46 -0.15
CA VAL A 56 11.20 0.05 -0.19
C VAL A 56 10.84 -0.60 -1.52
N ASN A 57 9.65 -0.33 -2.05
CA ASN A 57 9.15 -0.94 -3.28
C ASN A 57 8.77 0.14 -4.29
N PRO A 58 9.67 0.56 -5.18
CA PRO A 58 9.47 1.75 -6.02
C PRO A 58 8.21 1.67 -6.90
N LEU A 59 7.86 0.48 -7.40
CA LEU A 59 6.65 0.28 -8.20
C LEU A 59 5.37 0.22 -7.36
N GLY A 60 5.50 -0.27 -6.12
CA GLY A 60 4.41 -0.21 -5.14
C GLY A 60 4.13 1.22 -4.70
N ASP A 61 5.18 2.01 -4.46
CA ASP A 61 5.10 3.41 -4.07
C ASP A 61 4.46 4.26 -5.19
N GLU A 62 4.89 4.09 -6.44
CA GLU A 62 4.28 4.75 -7.60
C GLU A 62 2.79 4.40 -7.69
N ALA A 63 2.44 3.13 -7.53
CA ALA A 63 1.05 2.69 -7.55
C ALA A 63 0.22 3.28 -6.40
N VAL A 64 0.77 3.33 -5.17
CA VAL A 64 0.11 3.98 -4.02
C VAL A 64 -0.14 5.45 -4.31
N ALA A 65 0.83 6.17 -4.88
CA ALA A 65 0.69 7.58 -5.21
C ALA A 65 -0.39 7.85 -6.28
N MET A 66 -0.65 6.89 -7.17
CA MET A 66 -1.69 6.99 -8.20
C MET A 66 -3.09 6.64 -7.69
N LEU A 67 -3.21 5.90 -6.59
CA LEU A 67 -4.50 5.46 -6.07
C LEU A 67 -5.24 6.63 -5.41
N PRO A 68 -6.55 6.80 -5.66
CA PRO A 68 -7.35 7.72 -4.87
C PRO A 68 -7.48 7.20 -3.44
N ASN A 69 -7.74 8.09 -2.48
CA ASN A 69 -7.93 7.74 -1.07
C ASN A 69 -9.32 7.14 -0.80
N TRP A 70 -9.77 6.18 -1.60
CA TRP A 70 -11.08 5.52 -1.44
C TRP A 70 -11.21 4.81 -0.09
N TRP A 71 -10.08 4.40 0.50
CA TRP A 71 -10.02 3.77 1.81
C TRP A 71 -10.23 4.75 2.97
N ALA A 72 -10.18 6.06 2.73
CA ALA A 72 -10.39 7.10 3.75
C ALA A 72 -11.87 7.32 4.12
N THR A 73 -12.81 6.66 3.45
CA THR A 73 -14.26 6.82 3.70
C THR A 73 -14.96 5.51 4.08
N GLY A 74 -14.25 4.61 4.77
CA GLY A 74 -14.79 3.32 5.22
C GLY A 74 -15.42 3.38 6.62
N PRO A 75 -16.24 2.38 7.00
CA PRO A 75 -16.86 2.30 8.33
C PRO A 75 -15.84 2.16 9.48
N CYS A 76 -14.58 1.88 9.17
CA CYS A 76 -13.47 1.78 10.12
C CYS A 76 -12.61 3.06 10.20
N VAL A 77 -12.93 4.11 9.43
CA VAL A 77 -12.25 5.40 9.48
C VAL A 77 -13.08 6.37 10.31
N ALA A 78 -12.44 7.11 11.22
CA ALA A 78 -13.13 8.13 12.00
C ALA A 78 -13.72 9.18 11.05
N SER A 79 -15.04 9.36 11.10
CA SER A 79 -15.66 10.48 10.39
C SER A 79 -15.10 11.79 10.94
N PRO A 80 -14.78 12.77 10.08
CA PRO A 80 -14.51 14.11 10.57
C PRO A 80 -15.73 14.62 11.37
N PRO A 81 -15.53 15.48 12.37
CA PRO A 81 -16.63 16.07 13.10
C PRO A 81 -17.59 16.75 12.12
N VAL A 82 -18.88 16.46 12.26
CA VAL A 82 -19.92 17.10 11.45
C VAL A 82 -20.08 18.51 11.99
N GLU A 83 -19.67 19.51 11.21
CA GLU A 83 -19.97 20.91 11.52
C GLU A 83 -21.49 21.09 11.55
N PRO A 84 -22.06 21.76 12.57
CA PRO A 84 -23.49 21.98 12.62
C PRO A 84 -23.96 22.76 11.39
N VAL A 85 -24.93 22.20 10.67
CA VAL A 85 -25.67 22.96 9.66
C VAL A 85 -26.51 23.99 10.41
N GLU A 86 -26.15 25.27 10.34
CA GLU A 86 -27.03 26.34 10.77
C GLU A 86 -28.27 26.35 9.88
N THR A 87 -29.37 25.81 10.38
CA THR A 87 -30.68 25.97 9.77
C THR A 87 -31.03 27.46 9.82
N ARG A 88 -30.90 28.16 8.69
CA ARG A 88 -31.55 29.46 8.50
C ARG A 88 -33.06 29.21 8.63
N LEU A 89 -33.60 29.49 9.81
CA LEU A 89 -35.01 29.80 9.97
C LEU A 89 -35.25 31.09 9.18
N GLU A 90 -35.75 30.97 7.95
CA GLU A 90 -36.30 32.12 7.25
C GLU A 90 -37.55 32.58 8.00
N ALA A 91 -37.35 33.56 8.87
CA ALA A 91 -38.41 34.33 9.48
C ALA A 91 -38.82 35.44 8.50
N GLY A 92 -40.11 35.45 8.14
CA GLY A 92 -40.79 36.56 7.46
C GLY A 92 -41.02 36.29 5.96
N SER A 93 -42.18 36.63 5.38
CA SER A 93 -43.32 37.42 5.86
C SER A 93 -44.55 37.12 5.00
#